data_AF-W1J694-F1
#
_entry.id   AF-W1J694-F1
#
_cell.length_a   1.000
_cell.length_b   1.000
_cell.length_c   1.000
_cell.angle_alpha   90.00
_cell.angle_beta   90.00
_cell.angle_gamma   90.00
#
_symmetry.space_group_name_H-M   'P 1'
#
loop_
_entity.id
_entity.type
_entity.pdbx_description
1 polymer ?
#
loop_
_entity_poly.entity_id
_entity_poly.type
_entity_poly.pdbx_seq_one_letter_code
_entity_poly.pdbx_strand_id
1 'polypeptide(L)'
;MLENNNDIALKDHTVNLSVMNGSDVVIGQKFYLDIEIIPKSAFTQSLNIDIKESKGFESIEIINKIDPRPGARSYNMKLLCFVKSDSSITSGDEIFFTLTGINKLIKYSVKDLIKSTIQLKKNKIVCVTPNNNDYIVNEKENYISYCTTLFDSHGNLLKNTPVHIFSEIKDDIERKIIITTDPDNIEQKPQLIKPQHYGDKIEVIVNSNDDDGRVKFRVYPTMGKPAVINLYSKVENVAEYPAGTVYMISAIPSNSTELLDPPFIPELSGDLLDGDGRKFFDAMINSYPNVSMTDSVLFFNKKKENGAIDPKGIILPVRKISDIVDKNDSDYTFLMRRDVFPTEKDSVLYYVIAPYSGKNLHSDSRSVKYIGEELTTPDFDVKRTYDMPVIFSSFADIKSDPKLEYSDNEKKRYNEIITQRDISNYPVSGCQLYVKIMCTNDEDDQSYPLWGKEIYLRMYVKLIR
;
A
#
# COMPACT_ATOMS: atom_id res chain seq x y z
N MET A 1 -15.48 -65.38 -0.18
CA MET A 1 -14.39 -64.55 -0.71
C MET A 1 -14.80 -64.08 -2.10
N LEU A 2 -15.23 -62.84 -2.23
CA LEU A 2 -15.33 -62.08 -3.47
C LEU A 2 -15.19 -60.62 -3.01
N GLU A 3 -13.96 -60.13 -3.01
CA GLU A 3 -13.62 -58.76 -2.65
C GLU A 3 -14.16 -57.80 -3.70
N ASN A 4 -14.78 -56.72 -3.20
CA ASN A 4 -15.36 -55.63 -3.98
C ASN A 4 -14.30 -54.89 -4.78
N ASN A 5 -14.52 -54.81 -6.08
CA ASN A 5 -13.63 -54.22 -7.08
C ASN A 5 -13.88 -52.71 -7.30
N ASN A 6 -14.20 -51.95 -6.25
CA ASN A 6 -14.62 -50.54 -6.37
C ASN A 6 -13.58 -49.48 -5.95
N ASP A 7 -12.36 -49.86 -5.58
CA ASP A 7 -11.37 -48.91 -5.04
C ASP A 7 -10.15 -48.63 -5.95
N ILE A 8 -10.16 -49.05 -7.22
CA ILE A 8 -8.94 -49.03 -8.05
C ILE A 8 -8.70 -47.72 -8.82
N ALA A 9 -9.67 -46.82 -8.95
CA ALA A 9 -9.43 -45.51 -9.56
C ALA A 9 -9.44 -44.45 -8.46
N LEU A 10 -8.29 -43.88 -8.07
CA LEU A 10 -8.16 -42.49 -7.53
C LEU A 10 -6.78 -42.10 -6.96
N LYS A 11 -5.71 -42.90 -7.08
CA LYS A 11 -4.39 -42.53 -6.52
C LYS A 11 -3.54 -41.54 -7.33
N ASP A 12 -4.02 -41.06 -8.48
CA ASP A 12 -3.20 -40.32 -9.43
C ASP A 12 -3.85 -39.01 -9.91
N HIS A 13 -3.97 -38.05 -9.00
CA HIS A 13 -4.43 -36.69 -9.31
C HIS A 13 -3.62 -35.65 -8.53
N THR A 14 -3.40 -34.49 -9.15
CA THR A 14 -2.83 -33.31 -8.50
C THR A 14 -3.96 -32.38 -8.10
N VAL A 15 -3.93 -31.88 -6.87
CA VAL A 15 -4.89 -30.88 -6.37
C VAL A 15 -4.14 -29.59 -6.11
N ASN A 16 -4.47 -28.55 -6.87
CA ASN A 16 -3.98 -27.20 -6.66
C ASN A 16 -5.03 -26.40 -5.90
N LEU A 17 -4.59 -25.63 -4.91
CA LEU A 17 -5.44 -24.82 -4.07
C LEU A 17 -4.98 -23.36 -4.14
N SER A 18 -5.93 -22.44 -4.27
CA SER A 18 -5.66 -21.00 -4.18
C SER A 18 -5.18 -20.55 -2.79
N VAL A 19 -5.67 -21.21 -1.74
CA VAL A 19 -5.12 -21.12 -0.37
C VAL A 19 -4.46 -22.46 -0.08
N MET A 20 -3.15 -22.45 0.10
CA MET A 20 -2.37 -23.69 0.18
C MET A 20 -2.76 -24.53 1.40
N ASN A 21 -2.67 -25.84 1.25
CA ASN A 21 -2.87 -26.76 2.37
C ASN A 21 -1.77 -26.52 3.41
N GLY A 22 -2.15 -26.28 4.66
CA GLY A 22 -1.25 -25.88 5.74
C GLY A 22 -1.07 -24.37 5.92
N SER A 23 -1.75 -23.54 5.12
CA SER A 23 -1.81 -22.08 5.36
C SER A 23 -2.37 -21.74 6.74
N ASP A 24 -1.98 -20.58 7.26
CA ASP A 24 -2.64 -19.93 8.38
C ASP A 24 -3.91 -19.21 7.89
N VAL A 25 -5.02 -19.43 8.60
CA VAL A 25 -6.31 -18.75 8.39
C VAL A 25 -6.75 -18.08 9.67
N VAL A 26 -7.47 -16.96 9.56
CA VAL A 26 -7.80 -16.13 10.71
C VAL A 26 -9.14 -16.54 11.33
N ILE A 27 -9.23 -16.52 12.67
CA ILE A 27 -10.49 -16.73 13.40
C ILE A 27 -11.57 -15.78 12.86
N GLY A 28 -12.74 -16.32 12.51
CA GLY A 28 -13.85 -15.56 11.91
C GLY A 28 -13.64 -15.13 10.46
N GLN A 29 -12.55 -15.55 9.80
CA GLN A 29 -12.31 -15.24 8.41
C GLN A 29 -13.29 -15.97 7.49
N LYS A 30 -13.76 -15.24 6.48
CA LYS A 30 -14.38 -15.80 5.29
C LYS A 30 -13.35 -15.80 4.15
N PHE A 31 -13.24 -16.87 3.38
CA PHE A 31 -12.35 -16.89 2.22
C PHE A 31 -12.88 -17.80 1.11
N TYR A 32 -12.52 -17.49 -0.12
CA TYR A 32 -12.80 -18.33 -1.28
C TYR A 32 -11.66 -19.32 -1.48
N LEU A 33 -12.01 -20.58 -1.71
CA LEU A 33 -11.07 -21.63 -2.05
C LEU A 33 -11.39 -22.15 -3.45
N ASP A 34 -10.62 -21.67 -4.42
CA ASP A 34 -10.51 -22.29 -5.74
C ASP A 34 -9.67 -23.57 -5.65
N ILE A 35 -10.24 -24.66 -6.13
CA ILE A 35 -9.66 -26.00 -6.16
C ILE A 35 -9.60 -26.44 -7.61
N GLU A 36 -8.39 -26.68 -8.11
CA GLU A 36 -8.17 -27.28 -9.43
C GLU A 36 -7.68 -28.72 -9.25
N ILE A 37 -8.35 -29.65 -9.91
CA ILE A 37 -8.03 -31.08 -9.89
C ILE A 37 -7.55 -31.48 -11.28
N ILE A 38 -6.31 -31.93 -11.35
CA ILE A 38 -5.66 -32.39 -12.58
C ILE A 38 -5.47 -33.90 -12.48
N PRO A 39 -6.32 -34.70 -13.14
CA PRO A 39 -6.16 -36.14 -13.08
C PRO A 39 -5.03 -36.59 -14.04
N LYS A 40 -4.26 -37.62 -13.67
CA LYS A 40 -3.24 -38.19 -14.58
C LYS A 40 -3.86 -39.04 -15.69
N SER A 41 -5.07 -39.54 -15.50
CA SER A 41 -5.89 -40.24 -16.49
C SER A 41 -7.31 -39.71 -16.48
N ALA A 42 -7.97 -39.63 -17.63
CA ALA A 42 -9.34 -39.13 -17.70
C ALA A 42 -10.25 -39.90 -16.73
N PHE A 43 -11.09 -39.20 -15.97
CA PHE A 43 -12.05 -39.85 -15.08
C PHE A 43 -12.97 -40.75 -15.90
N THR A 44 -13.03 -42.02 -15.53
CA THR A 44 -13.84 -43.05 -16.21
C THR A 44 -15.31 -43.03 -15.76
N GLN A 45 -15.64 -42.24 -14.73
CA GLN A 45 -16.99 -42.07 -14.18
C GLN A 45 -17.25 -40.61 -13.82
N SER A 46 -18.52 -40.25 -13.59
CA SER A 46 -18.89 -38.92 -13.09
C SER A 46 -18.24 -38.68 -11.73
N LEU A 47 -17.26 -37.76 -11.69
CA LEU A 47 -16.61 -37.35 -10.46
C LEU A 47 -17.58 -36.47 -9.65
N ASN A 48 -18.11 -36.99 -8.54
CA ASN A 48 -18.87 -36.19 -7.58
C ASN A 48 -17.98 -35.88 -6.38
N ILE A 49 -17.70 -34.60 -6.17
CA ILE A 49 -16.92 -34.11 -5.02
C ILE A 49 -17.85 -33.32 -4.11
N ASP A 50 -17.92 -33.78 -2.87
CA ASP A 50 -18.60 -33.12 -1.76
C ASP A 50 -17.61 -32.94 -0.59
N ILE A 51 -18.10 -32.34 0.49
CA ILE A 51 -17.32 -32.07 1.70
C ILE A 51 -17.83 -32.98 2.83
N LYS A 52 -16.90 -33.62 3.54
CA LYS A 52 -17.18 -34.38 4.78
C LYS A 52 -16.18 -34.04 5.88
N GLU A 53 -16.49 -34.47 7.10
CA GLU A 53 -15.58 -34.41 8.26
C GLU A 53 -15.02 -32.99 8.49
N SER A 54 -15.90 -31.99 8.47
CA SER A 54 -15.50 -30.60 8.71
C SER A 54 -15.33 -30.33 10.21
N LYS A 55 -14.18 -29.77 10.60
CA LYS A 55 -13.89 -29.29 11.95
C LYS A 55 -13.40 -27.85 11.88
N GLY A 56 -13.94 -27.00 12.75
CA GLY A 56 -13.50 -25.61 12.93
C GLY A 56 -14.02 -24.59 11.91
N PHE A 57 -14.80 -25.04 10.93
CA PHE A 57 -15.59 -24.18 10.07
C PHE A 57 -17.01 -24.00 10.61
N GLU A 58 -17.55 -22.79 10.49
CA GLU A 58 -18.97 -22.51 10.73
C GLU A 58 -19.80 -23.04 9.56
N SER A 59 -19.35 -22.77 8.33
CA SER A 59 -19.91 -23.34 7.11
C SER A 59 -18.84 -23.50 6.04
N ILE A 60 -19.10 -24.43 5.10
CA ILE A 60 -18.37 -24.53 3.85
C ILE A 60 -19.40 -24.69 2.74
N GLU A 61 -19.53 -23.68 1.88
CA GLU A 61 -20.54 -23.64 0.83
C GLU A 61 -19.88 -23.92 -0.52
N ILE A 62 -20.50 -24.81 -1.31
CA ILE A 62 -20.05 -25.08 -2.68
C ILE A 62 -20.68 -24.03 -3.60
N ILE A 63 -19.87 -23.06 -4.05
CA ILE A 63 -20.32 -22.00 -4.96
C ILE A 63 -20.43 -22.56 -6.38
N ASN A 64 -19.37 -23.22 -6.85
CA ASN A 64 -19.32 -23.83 -8.16
C ASN A 64 -18.98 -25.30 -8.01
N LYS A 65 -19.90 -26.16 -8.44
CA LYS A 65 -19.68 -27.61 -8.53
C LYS A 65 -18.82 -27.94 -9.74
N ILE A 66 -18.13 -29.08 -9.66
CA ILE A 66 -17.43 -29.64 -10.81
C ILE A 66 -18.46 -30.02 -11.88
N ASP A 67 -18.22 -29.57 -13.11
CA ASP A 67 -18.92 -30.02 -14.31
C ASP A 67 -18.04 -31.05 -15.02
N PRO A 68 -18.27 -32.37 -14.82
CA PRO A 68 -17.42 -33.40 -15.38
C PRO A 68 -17.64 -33.51 -16.89
N ARG A 69 -16.78 -32.86 -17.68
CA ARG A 69 -16.76 -33.01 -19.13
C ARG A 69 -15.83 -34.15 -19.56
N PRO A 70 -16.26 -35.06 -20.44
CA PRO A 70 -15.39 -36.09 -21.01
C PRO A 70 -14.17 -35.45 -21.68
N GLY A 71 -12.97 -35.91 -21.34
CA GLY A 71 -11.72 -35.42 -21.92
C GLY A 71 -11.20 -34.07 -21.38
N ALA A 72 -11.81 -33.51 -20.32
CA ALA A 72 -11.27 -32.32 -19.67
C ALA A 72 -9.90 -32.61 -19.01
N ARG A 73 -8.96 -31.66 -19.14
CA ARG A 73 -7.60 -31.76 -18.59
C ARG A 73 -7.51 -31.34 -17.13
N SER A 74 -8.44 -30.49 -16.67
CA SER A 74 -8.57 -30.12 -15.28
C SER A 74 -10.04 -29.83 -14.95
N TYR A 75 -10.38 -29.96 -13.67
CA TYR A 75 -11.70 -29.74 -13.12
C TYR A 75 -11.60 -28.68 -12.02
N ASN A 76 -12.46 -27.67 -12.08
CA ASN A 76 -12.43 -26.57 -11.13
C ASN A 76 -13.66 -26.61 -10.22
N MET A 77 -13.43 -26.41 -8.94
CA MET A 77 -14.45 -26.25 -7.90
C MET A 77 -14.14 -24.98 -7.13
N LYS A 78 -15.18 -24.24 -6.72
CA LYS A 78 -15.02 -23.05 -5.87
C LYS A 78 -15.83 -23.23 -4.61
N LEU A 79 -15.18 -23.09 -3.47
CA LEU A 79 -15.80 -23.12 -2.15
C LEU A 79 -15.78 -21.73 -1.51
N LEU A 80 -16.74 -21.50 -0.62
CA LEU A 80 -16.72 -20.42 0.35
C LEU A 80 -16.56 -21.02 1.74
N CYS A 81 -15.43 -20.78 2.36
CA CYS A 81 -15.11 -21.28 3.69
C CYS A 81 -15.34 -20.17 4.71
N PHE A 82 -16.08 -20.48 5.78
CA PHE A 82 -16.24 -19.58 6.92
C PHE A 82 -15.64 -20.22 8.16
N VAL A 83 -14.53 -19.68 8.64
CA VAL A 83 -13.85 -20.11 9.87
C VAL A 83 -14.68 -19.64 11.06
N LYS A 84 -14.88 -20.51 12.06
CA LYS A 84 -15.64 -20.13 13.26
C LYS A 84 -15.04 -18.90 13.94
N SER A 85 -15.89 -18.15 14.63
CA SER A 85 -15.50 -16.95 15.40
C SER A 85 -15.78 -17.06 16.90
N ASP A 86 -16.33 -18.20 17.35
CA ASP A 86 -16.67 -18.46 18.74
C ASP A 86 -15.49 -19.05 19.53
N SER A 87 -15.68 -19.23 20.83
CA SER A 87 -14.67 -19.81 21.73
C SER A 87 -14.42 -21.31 21.53
N SER A 88 -15.00 -21.95 20.50
CA SER A 88 -14.75 -23.37 20.20
C SER A 88 -13.45 -23.61 19.43
N ILE A 89 -12.84 -22.56 18.89
CA ILE A 89 -11.50 -22.57 18.30
C ILE A 89 -10.66 -21.41 18.85
N THR A 90 -9.35 -21.63 18.92
CA THR A 90 -8.36 -20.70 19.45
C THR A 90 -7.14 -20.63 18.53
N SER A 91 -6.33 -19.58 18.69
CA SER A 91 -5.08 -19.43 17.91
C SER A 91 -4.16 -20.61 18.20
N GLY A 92 -3.70 -21.28 17.13
CA GLY A 92 -2.91 -22.51 17.17
C GLY A 92 -3.69 -23.79 16.86
N ASP A 93 -5.03 -23.75 16.83
CA ASP A 93 -5.84 -24.93 16.52
C ASP A 93 -5.72 -25.36 15.04
N GLU A 94 -5.76 -26.66 14.77
CA GLU A 94 -5.88 -27.19 13.41
C GLU A 94 -7.36 -27.35 13.02
N ILE A 95 -7.73 -26.82 11.86
CA ILE A 95 -9.05 -26.98 11.25
C ILE A 95 -8.93 -27.69 9.91
N PHE A 96 -9.97 -28.44 9.53
CA PHE A 96 -9.88 -29.29 8.34
C PHE A 96 -11.25 -29.67 7.78
N PHE A 97 -11.22 -30.18 6.55
CA PHE A 97 -12.31 -30.91 5.94
C PHE A 97 -11.76 -31.89 4.89
N THR A 98 -12.54 -32.92 4.55
CA THR A 98 -12.20 -33.92 3.54
C THR A 98 -13.01 -33.70 2.28
N LEU A 99 -12.34 -33.57 1.14
CA LEU A 99 -12.97 -33.66 -0.18
C LEU A 99 -13.27 -35.13 -0.49
N THR A 100 -14.56 -35.46 -0.56
CA THR A 100 -15.02 -36.79 -0.95
C THR A 100 -14.88 -37.00 -2.45
N GLY A 101 -14.92 -38.25 -2.89
CA GLY A 101 -14.70 -38.58 -4.31
C GLY A 101 -13.24 -38.54 -4.73
N ILE A 102 -12.35 -37.86 -3.98
CA ILE A 102 -10.90 -37.99 -4.11
C ILE A 102 -10.16 -38.30 -2.80
N ASN A 103 -10.88 -38.33 -1.67
CA ASN A 103 -10.37 -38.60 -0.32
C ASN A 103 -9.16 -37.73 0.04
N LYS A 104 -9.25 -36.43 -0.26
CA LYS A 104 -8.19 -35.46 0.02
C LYS A 104 -8.53 -34.64 1.27
N LEU A 105 -7.70 -34.78 2.30
CA LEU A 105 -7.78 -33.97 3.52
C LEU A 105 -7.13 -32.60 3.27
N ILE A 106 -7.89 -31.54 3.59
CA ILE A 106 -7.46 -30.15 3.52
C ILE A 106 -7.40 -29.61 4.94
N LYS A 107 -6.27 -29.04 5.34
CA LYS A 107 -5.97 -28.58 6.70
C LYS A 107 -5.44 -27.15 6.68
N TYR A 108 -5.78 -26.41 7.72
CA TYR A 108 -5.26 -25.07 7.99
C TYR A 108 -4.97 -24.90 9.47
N SER A 109 -4.07 -23.99 9.78
CA SER A 109 -3.78 -23.56 11.15
C SER A 109 -4.57 -22.29 11.44
N VAL A 110 -5.30 -22.27 12.55
CA VAL A 110 -6.06 -21.10 12.97
C VAL A 110 -5.14 -20.13 13.69
N LYS A 111 -5.23 -18.86 13.33
CA LYS A 111 -4.51 -17.76 13.99
C LYS A 111 -5.48 -16.65 14.37
N ASP A 112 -5.17 -15.95 15.45
CA ASP A 112 -5.69 -14.59 15.61
C ASP A 112 -4.86 -13.62 14.75
N LEU A 113 -5.33 -12.38 14.64
CA LEU A 113 -4.71 -11.37 13.77
C LEU A 113 -4.74 -10.03 14.47
N ILE A 114 -3.58 -9.38 14.56
CA ILE A 114 -3.54 -7.95 14.88
C ILE A 114 -4.07 -7.21 13.65
N LYS A 115 -5.31 -6.75 13.71
CA LYS A 115 -6.06 -6.27 12.53
C LYS A 115 -5.32 -5.20 11.74
N SER A 116 -4.63 -4.27 12.40
CA SER A 116 -3.89 -3.19 11.75
C SER A 116 -2.75 -3.68 10.85
N THR A 117 -2.26 -4.91 11.03
CA THR A 117 -1.14 -5.45 10.25
C THR A 117 -1.49 -5.74 8.80
N ILE A 118 -2.77 -5.76 8.44
CA ILE A 118 -3.17 -5.92 7.03
C ILE A 118 -3.00 -4.61 6.23
N GLN A 119 -2.82 -3.47 6.89
CA GLN A 119 -2.72 -2.17 6.23
C GLN A 119 -1.45 -2.06 5.37
N LEU A 120 -1.63 -2.09 4.05
CA LEU A 120 -0.52 -2.08 3.10
C LEU A 120 0.23 -0.75 3.02
N LYS A 121 1.56 -0.81 3.18
CA LYS A 121 2.49 0.29 2.93
C LYS A 121 2.83 0.41 1.45
N LYS A 122 2.91 1.63 0.93
CA LYS A 122 3.34 1.90 -0.45
C LYS A 122 4.66 2.66 -0.47
N ASN A 123 5.53 2.36 -1.44
CA ASN A 123 6.85 2.99 -1.55
C ASN A 123 6.83 4.39 -2.18
N LYS A 124 5.83 4.69 -3.01
CA LYS A 124 5.62 5.98 -3.66
C LYS A 124 4.14 6.18 -3.98
N ILE A 125 3.75 7.40 -4.34
CA ILE A 125 2.34 7.73 -4.59
C ILE A 125 2.02 8.07 -6.06
N VAL A 126 3.04 8.22 -6.91
CA VAL A 126 2.88 8.53 -8.34
C VAL A 126 3.56 7.48 -9.19
N CYS A 127 2.89 7.09 -10.27
CA CYS A 127 3.49 6.35 -11.36
C CYS A 127 3.00 6.92 -12.70
N VAL A 128 3.89 7.02 -13.68
CA VAL A 128 3.53 7.49 -15.03
C VAL A 128 3.05 6.30 -15.86
N THR A 129 1.95 6.45 -16.60
CA THR A 129 1.45 5.41 -17.51
C THR A 129 2.47 5.13 -18.60
N PRO A 130 2.67 3.86 -18.99
CA PRO A 130 3.62 3.55 -20.05
C PRO A 130 3.14 4.04 -21.41
N ASN A 131 4.09 4.12 -22.35
CA ASN A 131 3.86 4.44 -23.75
C ASN A 131 3.63 3.19 -24.63
N ASN A 132 3.81 1.99 -24.06
CA ASN A 132 3.67 0.71 -24.73
C ASN A 132 2.94 -0.32 -23.84
N ASN A 133 2.43 -1.39 -24.45
CA ASN A 133 1.63 -2.40 -23.76
C ASN A 133 2.47 -3.42 -22.95
N ASP A 134 3.75 -3.62 -23.29
CA ASP A 134 4.64 -4.56 -22.59
C ASP A 134 5.47 -3.84 -21.53
N TYR A 135 4.87 -3.59 -20.36
CA TYR A 135 5.49 -2.78 -19.30
C TYR A 135 5.57 -3.45 -17.93
N ILE A 136 5.34 -4.77 -17.84
CA ILE A 136 5.62 -5.52 -16.61
C ILE A 136 7.12 -5.77 -16.54
N VAL A 137 7.83 -4.81 -15.95
CA VAL A 137 9.29 -4.75 -15.86
C VAL A 137 9.74 -4.53 -14.41
N ASN A 138 11.02 -4.82 -14.14
CA ASN A 138 11.58 -4.72 -12.79
C ASN A 138 12.06 -3.32 -12.41
N GLU A 139 12.02 -2.35 -13.33
CA GLU A 139 12.40 -0.96 -13.02
C GLU A 139 11.45 -0.33 -11.98
N LYS A 140 11.99 0.05 -10.82
CA LYS A 140 11.25 0.62 -9.68
C LYS A 140 10.46 1.89 -10.01
N GLU A 141 10.78 2.58 -11.10
CA GLU A 141 10.07 3.77 -11.54
C GLU A 141 8.70 3.46 -12.15
N ASN A 142 8.46 2.20 -12.53
CA ASN A 142 7.37 1.78 -13.40
C ASN A 142 6.18 1.15 -12.65
N TYR A 143 6.35 0.90 -11.35
CA TYR A 143 5.32 0.35 -10.47
C TYR A 143 5.37 0.96 -9.08
N ILE A 144 4.27 0.86 -8.37
CA ILE A 144 4.18 1.12 -6.93
C ILE A 144 4.23 -0.23 -6.21
N SER A 145 5.18 -0.40 -5.30
CA SER A 145 5.22 -1.58 -4.43
C SER A 145 4.31 -1.36 -3.24
N TYR A 146 3.51 -2.38 -2.94
CA TYR A 146 2.75 -2.48 -1.71
C TYR A 146 3.32 -3.61 -0.84
N CYS A 147 3.46 -3.36 0.46
CA CYS A 147 3.89 -4.38 1.40
C CYS A 147 3.28 -4.21 2.80
N THR A 148 3.06 -5.33 3.48
CA THR A 148 2.86 -5.36 4.93
C THR A 148 3.35 -6.70 5.48
N THR A 149 3.38 -6.86 6.81
CA THR A 149 3.74 -8.11 7.48
C THR A 149 2.61 -8.50 8.41
N LEU A 150 2.11 -9.72 8.30
CA LEU A 150 1.02 -10.23 9.13
C LEU A 150 1.57 -10.93 10.36
N PHE A 151 1.02 -10.60 11.53
CA PHE A 151 1.35 -11.29 12.76
C PHE A 151 0.15 -11.41 13.69
N ASP A 152 0.22 -12.45 14.51
CA ASP A 152 -0.81 -12.85 15.46
C ASP A 152 -0.69 -12.03 16.75
N SER A 153 -1.63 -12.23 17.68
CA SER A 153 -1.60 -11.48 18.93
C SER A 153 -0.42 -11.84 19.83
N HIS A 154 0.44 -12.80 19.47
CA HIS A 154 1.64 -13.19 20.22
C HIS A 154 2.93 -12.79 19.49
N GLY A 155 2.82 -12.08 18.35
CA GLY A 155 3.94 -11.69 17.51
C GLY A 155 4.45 -12.77 16.56
N ASN A 156 3.76 -13.91 16.45
CA ASN A 156 4.11 -14.93 15.45
C ASN A 156 3.63 -14.49 14.07
N LEU A 157 4.46 -14.75 13.05
CA LEU A 157 4.14 -14.45 11.66
C LEU A 157 3.05 -15.38 11.12
N LEU A 158 2.15 -14.83 10.31
CA LEU A 158 1.10 -15.59 9.62
C LEU A 158 1.57 -15.98 8.22
N LYS A 159 1.50 -17.28 7.91
CA LYS A 159 2.07 -17.91 6.72
C LYS A 159 1.00 -18.27 5.68
N ASN A 160 1.25 -17.94 4.42
CA ASN A 160 0.32 -18.19 3.31
C ASN A 160 -1.13 -17.75 3.60
N THR A 161 -1.31 -16.71 4.41
CA THR A 161 -2.64 -16.20 4.78
C THR A 161 -3.17 -15.32 3.66
N PRO A 162 -4.39 -15.59 3.16
CA PRO A 162 -4.95 -14.83 2.05
C PRO A 162 -5.43 -13.45 2.50
N VAL A 163 -4.96 -12.41 1.80
CA VAL A 163 -5.43 -11.03 1.96
C VAL A 163 -6.06 -10.55 0.64
N HIS A 164 -7.27 -10.03 0.75
CA HIS A 164 -8.05 -9.52 -0.36
C HIS A 164 -7.71 -8.06 -0.62
N ILE A 165 -7.31 -7.77 -1.85
CA ILE A 165 -7.00 -6.44 -2.35
C ILE A 165 -8.10 -6.00 -3.29
N PHE A 166 -8.69 -4.84 -3.06
CA PHE A 166 -9.72 -4.30 -3.93
C PHE A 166 -9.59 -2.78 -4.07
N SER A 167 -10.27 -2.22 -5.07
CA SER A 167 -10.29 -0.78 -5.31
C SER A 167 -11.63 -0.19 -4.87
N GLU A 168 -11.61 1.05 -4.37
CA GLU A 168 -12.83 1.82 -4.06
C GLU A 168 -13.79 1.87 -5.25
N ILE A 169 -13.27 2.23 -6.43
CA ILE A 169 -13.96 1.97 -7.69
C ILE A 169 -13.67 0.53 -8.08
N LYS A 170 -14.67 -0.32 -7.93
CA LYS A 170 -14.61 -1.76 -8.22
C LYS A 170 -13.91 -2.08 -9.54
N ASP A 171 -14.28 -1.42 -10.64
CA ASP A 171 -13.76 -1.75 -11.97
C ASP A 171 -12.30 -1.31 -12.20
N ASP A 172 -11.76 -0.43 -11.37
CA ASP A 172 -10.42 0.12 -11.59
C ASP A 172 -9.30 -0.92 -11.37
N ILE A 173 -9.50 -1.87 -10.46
CA ILE A 173 -8.53 -2.94 -10.19
C ILE A 173 -8.28 -3.85 -11.40
N GLU A 174 -9.28 -3.96 -12.30
CA GLU A 174 -9.18 -4.74 -13.53
C GLU A 174 -8.85 -3.84 -14.74
N ARG A 175 -9.42 -2.62 -14.79
CA ARG A 175 -9.37 -1.80 -16.00
C ARG A 175 -8.24 -0.79 -16.03
N LYS A 176 -7.79 -0.28 -14.88
CA LYS A 176 -6.87 0.87 -14.79
C LYS A 176 -5.47 0.49 -14.33
N ILE A 177 -5.35 -0.60 -13.58
CA ILE A 177 -4.08 -1.07 -13.05
C ILE A 177 -3.83 -2.54 -13.38
N ILE A 178 -2.57 -2.94 -13.22
CA ILE A 178 -2.10 -4.32 -13.33
C ILE A 178 -1.42 -4.66 -12.01
N ILE A 179 -1.82 -5.77 -11.38
CA ILE A 179 -1.23 -6.25 -10.13
C ILE A 179 -0.34 -7.46 -10.42
N THR A 180 0.89 -7.46 -9.88
CA THR A 180 1.83 -8.58 -10.05
C THR A 180 2.45 -9.00 -8.73
N THR A 181 3.06 -10.17 -8.70
CA THR A 181 3.97 -10.57 -7.63
C THR A 181 5.16 -9.60 -7.51
N ASP A 182 5.78 -9.56 -6.34
CA ASP A 182 7.02 -8.82 -6.08
C ASP A 182 8.18 -9.82 -5.87
N PRO A 183 8.88 -10.24 -6.94
CA PRO A 183 9.97 -11.21 -6.84
C PRO A 183 11.18 -10.62 -6.09
N ASP A 184 11.80 -11.44 -5.24
CA ASP A 184 12.99 -11.06 -4.46
C ASP A 184 14.26 -10.95 -5.31
N ASN A 185 14.32 -11.69 -6.42
CA ASN A 185 15.41 -11.63 -7.38
C ASN A 185 15.04 -10.75 -8.57
N ILE A 186 15.87 -9.74 -8.88
CA ILE A 186 15.71 -8.81 -10.00
C ILE A 186 15.70 -9.54 -11.36
N GLU A 187 16.24 -10.75 -11.45
CA GLU A 187 16.20 -11.56 -12.69
C GLU A 187 14.88 -12.29 -12.89
N GLN A 188 14.10 -12.50 -11.82
CA GLN A 188 12.78 -13.12 -11.94
C GLN A 188 11.76 -12.12 -12.47
N LYS A 189 10.98 -12.55 -13.46
CA LYS A 189 9.91 -11.74 -14.03
C LYS A 189 8.72 -11.69 -13.06
N PRO A 190 8.15 -10.52 -12.78
CA PRO A 190 6.91 -10.41 -12.01
C PRO A 190 5.78 -11.16 -12.72
N GLN A 191 4.99 -11.88 -11.95
CA GLN A 191 3.87 -12.67 -12.47
C GLN A 191 2.56 -11.93 -12.25
N LEU A 192 1.73 -11.86 -13.28
CA LEU A 192 0.40 -11.25 -13.21
C LEU A 192 -0.48 -11.98 -12.18
N ILE A 193 -1.05 -11.23 -11.25
CA ILE A 193 -2.09 -11.72 -10.34
C ILE A 193 -3.44 -11.25 -10.89
N LYS A 194 -4.24 -12.19 -11.37
CA LYS A 194 -5.51 -11.88 -12.05
C LYS A 194 -6.59 -11.50 -11.03
N PRO A 195 -7.35 -10.42 -11.26
CA PRO A 195 -8.58 -10.14 -10.51
C PRO A 195 -9.56 -11.31 -10.62
N GLN A 196 -10.26 -11.57 -9.52
CA GLN A 196 -11.27 -12.59 -9.39
C GLN A 196 -12.62 -11.93 -9.15
N HIS A 197 -13.68 -12.53 -9.74
CA HIS A 197 -15.05 -12.07 -9.59
C HIS A 197 -15.76 -12.95 -8.56
N TYR A 198 -16.28 -12.31 -7.52
CA TYR A 198 -17.04 -12.95 -6.46
C TYR A 198 -18.38 -12.22 -6.32
N GLY A 199 -19.36 -12.63 -7.13
CA GLY A 199 -20.63 -11.91 -7.25
C GLY A 199 -20.43 -10.51 -7.82
N ASP A 200 -20.77 -9.49 -7.03
CA ASP A 200 -20.59 -8.09 -7.35
C ASP A 200 -19.24 -7.52 -6.88
N LYS A 201 -18.33 -8.32 -6.34
CA LYS A 201 -16.97 -7.89 -5.95
C LYS A 201 -15.93 -8.27 -7.02
N ILE A 202 -14.95 -7.38 -7.24
CA ILE A 202 -13.74 -7.66 -8.03
C ILE A 202 -12.54 -7.43 -7.12
N GLU A 203 -11.78 -8.48 -6.87
CA GLU A 203 -10.70 -8.47 -5.88
C GLU A 203 -9.50 -9.28 -6.38
N VAL A 204 -8.32 -8.97 -5.88
CA VAL A 204 -7.10 -9.76 -6.07
C VAL A 204 -6.72 -10.36 -4.72
N ILE A 205 -6.45 -11.66 -4.67
CA ILE A 205 -5.97 -12.33 -3.46
C ILE A 205 -4.45 -12.38 -3.51
N VAL A 206 -3.80 -11.87 -2.46
CA VAL A 206 -2.36 -11.97 -2.25
C VAL A 206 -2.13 -12.68 -0.93
N ASN A 207 -1.41 -13.80 -0.97
CA ASN A 207 -1.06 -14.55 0.23
C ASN A 207 0.19 -13.95 0.90
N SER A 208 0.26 -14.01 2.22
CA SER A 208 1.53 -13.74 2.93
C SER A 208 2.57 -14.81 2.61
N ASN A 209 3.84 -14.44 2.61
CA ASN A 209 4.93 -15.37 2.37
C ASN A 209 5.16 -16.26 3.60
N ASP A 210 5.50 -17.53 3.36
CA ASP A 210 5.74 -18.55 4.39
C ASP A 210 6.88 -18.21 5.35
N ASP A 211 7.94 -17.59 4.84
CA ASP A 211 9.17 -17.40 5.62
C ASP A 211 9.12 -16.15 6.51
N ASP A 212 8.50 -15.08 6.02
CA ASP A 212 8.55 -13.76 6.67
C ASP A 212 7.16 -13.13 6.94
N GLY A 213 6.07 -13.85 6.63
CA GLY A 213 4.70 -13.37 6.84
C GLY A 213 4.35 -12.13 6.01
N ARG A 214 5.15 -11.77 5.01
CA ARG A 214 4.94 -10.55 4.23
C ARG A 214 3.93 -10.74 3.12
N VAL A 215 2.98 -9.82 3.04
CA VAL A 215 2.15 -9.63 1.85
C VAL A 215 2.84 -8.56 1.00
N LYS A 216 3.28 -8.91 -0.21
CA LYS A 216 3.98 -7.98 -1.10
C LYS A 216 3.51 -8.15 -2.55
N PHE A 217 3.28 -7.03 -3.22
CA PHE A 217 2.89 -7.03 -4.63
C PHE A 217 3.23 -5.68 -5.27
N ARG A 218 3.18 -5.64 -6.59
CA ARG A 218 3.42 -4.44 -7.38
C ARG A 218 2.16 -4.05 -8.12
N VAL A 219 1.97 -2.74 -8.26
CA VAL A 219 0.87 -2.14 -9.01
C VAL A 219 1.45 -1.29 -10.14
N TYR A 220 1.14 -1.67 -11.37
CA TYR A 220 1.54 -0.97 -12.57
C TYR A 220 0.35 -0.18 -13.14
N PRO A 221 0.58 1.02 -13.67
CA PRO A 221 -0.43 1.73 -14.45
C PRO A 221 -0.65 1.05 -15.81
N THR A 222 -1.88 1.08 -16.32
CA THR A 222 -2.19 0.60 -17.67
C THR A 222 -1.96 1.70 -18.70
N MET A 223 -1.40 1.34 -19.87
CA MET A 223 -1.15 2.27 -20.99
C MET A 223 -2.41 3.07 -21.34
N GLY A 224 -2.26 4.40 -21.45
CA GLY A 224 -3.36 5.30 -21.84
C GLY A 224 -4.53 5.35 -20.85
N LYS A 225 -4.38 4.82 -19.63
CA LYS A 225 -5.43 4.77 -18.62
C LYS A 225 -4.98 5.40 -17.30
N PRO A 226 -4.75 6.73 -17.28
CA PRO A 226 -4.57 7.44 -16.03
C PRO A 226 -5.77 7.28 -15.09
N ALA A 227 -5.49 7.29 -13.78
CA ALA A 227 -6.46 7.07 -12.72
C ALA A 227 -5.95 7.53 -11.35
N VAL A 228 -6.89 7.89 -10.48
CA VAL A 228 -6.66 8.08 -9.03
C VAL A 228 -7.17 6.83 -8.34
N ILE A 229 -6.27 6.03 -7.77
CA ILE A 229 -6.60 4.70 -7.25
C ILE A 229 -6.54 4.70 -5.72
N ASN A 230 -7.62 4.24 -5.10
CA ASN A 230 -7.69 3.95 -3.68
C ASN A 230 -7.81 2.43 -3.49
N LEU A 231 -6.70 1.79 -3.13
CA LEU A 231 -6.69 0.37 -2.80
C LEU A 231 -7.02 0.14 -1.32
N TYR A 232 -7.69 -0.96 -1.05
CA TYR A 232 -8.02 -1.48 0.26
C TYR A 232 -7.47 -2.89 0.40
N SER A 233 -7.10 -3.24 1.62
CA SER A 233 -6.67 -4.58 2.02
C SER A 233 -7.63 -5.10 3.06
N LYS A 234 -8.03 -6.36 2.93
CA LYS A 234 -9.05 -6.96 3.77
C LYS A 234 -8.79 -8.43 4.04
N VAL A 235 -9.08 -8.83 5.28
CA VAL A 235 -9.33 -10.22 5.64
C VAL A 235 -10.84 -10.28 5.87
N GLU A 236 -11.57 -10.88 4.93
CA GLU A 236 -13.04 -10.80 4.88
C GLU A 236 -13.65 -11.31 6.19
N ASN A 237 -14.66 -10.58 6.71
CA ASN A 237 -15.27 -10.74 8.04
C ASN A 237 -14.39 -10.43 9.26
N VAL A 238 -13.12 -10.04 9.10
CA VAL A 238 -12.21 -9.74 10.23
C VAL A 238 -11.85 -8.26 10.30
N ALA A 239 -11.31 -7.73 9.21
CA ALA A 239 -10.76 -6.38 9.15
C ALA A 239 -10.58 -5.88 7.71
N GLU A 240 -10.67 -4.57 7.54
CA GLU A 240 -10.47 -3.86 6.27
C GLU A 240 -9.75 -2.53 6.53
N TYR A 241 -8.74 -2.22 5.72
CA TYR A 241 -7.98 -0.97 5.85
C TYR A 241 -7.67 -0.35 4.48
N PRO A 242 -7.72 0.99 4.37
CA PRO A 242 -7.24 1.68 3.19
C PRO A 242 -5.70 1.62 3.11
N ALA A 243 -5.18 1.31 1.91
CA ALA A 243 -3.76 1.44 1.55
C ALA A 243 -3.40 2.87 1.10
N GLY A 244 -4.41 3.74 1.02
CA GLY A 244 -4.35 5.15 0.66
C GLY A 244 -4.17 5.39 -0.84
N THR A 245 -4.39 6.64 -1.25
CA THR A 245 -4.44 7.06 -2.66
C THR A 245 -3.09 6.97 -3.37
N VAL A 246 -3.13 6.57 -4.64
CA VAL A 246 -2.04 6.68 -5.60
C VAL A 246 -2.53 7.25 -6.92
N TYR A 247 -1.60 7.83 -7.66
CA TYR A 247 -1.87 8.58 -8.89
C TYR A 247 -1.14 7.94 -10.06
N MET A 248 -1.91 7.35 -10.95
CA MET A 248 -1.46 6.84 -12.24
C MET A 248 -1.66 7.97 -13.25
N ILE A 249 -0.61 8.69 -13.60
CA ILE A 249 -0.71 9.90 -14.44
C ILE A 249 -0.19 9.66 -15.85
N SER A 250 -0.78 10.32 -16.85
CA SER A 250 -0.28 10.25 -18.22
C SER A 250 1.12 10.89 -18.34
N ALA A 251 1.86 10.50 -19.37
CA ALA A 251 3.04 11.24 -19.78
C ALA A 251 2.66 12.67 -20.21
N ILE A 252 3.62 13.61 -20.10
CA ILE A 252 3.41 14.99 -20.57
C ILE A 252 3.13 14.96 -22.08
N PRO A 253 2.07 15.64 -22.56
CA PRO A 253 1.79 15.76 -23.99
C PRO A 253 2.98 16.32 -24.76
N SER A 254 3.25 15.80 -25.96
CA SER A 254 4.32 16.35 -26.81
C SER A 254 3.95 17.70 -27.43
N ASN A 255 2.66 18.03 -27.49
CA ASN A 255 2.15 19.29 -28.02
C ASN A 255 1.98 20.32 -26.89
N SER A 256 2.73 21.43 -26.96
CA SER A 256 2.69 22.47 -25.93
C SER A 256 1.35 23.19 -25.84
N THR A 257 0.52 23.19 -26.89
CA THR A 257 -0.81 23.83 -26.85
C THR A 257 -1.82 23.06 -25.99
N GLU A 258 -1.48 21.84 -25.58
CA GLU A 258 -2.31 21.02 -24.68
C GLU A 258 -1.92 21.23 -23.20
N LEU A 259 -0.89 22.02 -22.93
CA LEU A 259 -0.46 22.35 -21.58
C LEU A 259 -1.26 23.53 -21.03
N LEU A 260 -1.55 23.46 -19.73
CA LEU A 260 -2.02 24.59 -18.95
C LEU A 260 -0.86 25.56 -18.69
N ASP A 261 -1.21 26.79 -18.34
CA ASP A 261 -0.24 27.80 -17.94
C ASP A 261 0.59 27.32 -16.74
N PRO A 262 1.88 27.69 -16.68
CA PRO A 262 2.72 27.38 -15.54
C PRO A 262 2.16 28.02 -14.26
N PRO A 263 2.46 27.45 -13.08
CA PRO A 263 2.02 28.04 -11.83
C PRO A 263 2.62 29.44 -11.66
N PHE A 264 1.78 30.40 -11.28
CA PHE A 264 2.20 31.76 -10.97
C PHE A 264 2.59 31.86 -9.50
N ILE A 265 3.76 32.43 -9.23
CA ILE A 265 4.26 32.68 -7.88
C ILE A 265 4.46 34.19 -7.77
N PRO A 266 3.56 34.92 -7.08
CA PRO A 266 3.62 36.37 -6.95
C PRO A 266 4.95 36.87 -6.35
N GLU A 267 5.57 36.05 -5.51
CA GLU A 267 6.81 36.38 -4.80
C GLU A 267 8.08 36.22 -5.64
N LEU A 268 8.00 35.78 -6.90
CA LEU A 268 9.17 35.66 -7.76
C LEU A 268 9.64 37.00 -8.30
N SER A 269 10.93 37.27 -8.14
CA SER A 269 11.65 38.32 -8.87
C SER A 269 12.40 37.69 -10.04
N GLY A 270 11.78 37.65 -11.21
CA GLY A 270 12.24 36.81 -12.33
C GLY A 270 12.06 35.33 -11.99
N ASP A 271 13.17 34.61 -11.84
CA ASP A 271 13.19 33.20 -11.40
C ASP A 271 13.65 33.06 -9.94
N LEU A 272 13.96 34.17 -9.27
CA LEU A 272 14.48 34.15 -7.90
C LEU A 272 13.33 34.16 -6.89
N LEU A 273 13.37 33.20 -5.98
CA LEU A 273 12.48 33.13 -4.83
C LEU A 273 13.27 33.45 -3.56
N ASP A 274 13.07 34.65 -3.02
CA ASP A 274 13.82 35.12 -1.85
C ASP A 274 13.41 34.42 -0.55
N GLY A 275 14.32 34.36 0.40
CA GLY A 275 14.09 33.75 1.71
C GLY A 275 13.20 34.59 2.64
N ASP A 276 13.32 35.93 2.56
CA ASP A 276 12.63 37.04 3.25
C ASP A 276 11.99 36.82 4.64
N GLY A 277 12.39 35.77 5.35
CA GLY A 277 11.78 35.27 6.58
C GLY A 277 10.48 34.47 6.39
N ARG A 278 9.85 34.45 5.20
CA ARG A 278 8.59 33.72 5.00
C ARG A 278 8.83 32.22 4.84
N LYS A 279 8.10 31.42 5.62
CA LYS A 279 8.13 29.94 5.52
C LYS A 279 7.41 29.39 4.29
N PHE A 280 6.50 30.18 3.75
CA PHE A 280 5.61 29.79 2.68
C PHE A 280 5.65 30.78 1.51
N PHE A 281 5.18 30.32 0.36
CA PHE A 281 4.91 31.12 -0.83
C PHE A 281 3.56 30.70 -1.41
N ASP A 282 2.94 31.59 -2.17
CA ASP A 282 1.70 31.32 -2.87
C ASP A 282 1.99 30.73 -4.25
N ALA A 283 1.37 29.59 -4.55
CA ALA A 283 1.36 28.99 -5.88
C ALA A 283 -0.06 29.10 -6.44
N MET A 284 -0.22 29.91 -7.47
CA MET A 284 -1.50 30.15 -8.14
C MET A 284 -1.57 29.33 -9.43
N ILE A 285 -2.70 28.70 -9.68
CA ILE A 285 -3.01 28.06 -10.97
C ILE A 285 -4.30 28.64 -11.53
N ASN A 286 -4.36 28.82 -12.85
CA ASN A 286 -5.54 29.37 -13.53
C ASN A 286 -6.71 28.38 -13.45
N SER A 287 -7.93 28.91 -13.49
CA SER A 287 -9.13 28.10 -13.67
C SER A 287 -9.08 27.29 -14.98
N TYR A 288 -9.68 26.11 -14.98
CA TYR A 288 -9.62 25.18 -16.11
C TYR A 288 -11.00 24.53 -16.38
N PRO A 289 -11.25 24.06 -17.62
CA PRO A 289 -12.53 23.46 -17.98
C PRO A 289 -12.87 22.23 -17.15
N ASN A 290 -14.13 22.13 -16.72
CA ASN A 290 -14.67 21.01 -15.94
C ASN A 290 -13.99 20.78 -14.59
N VAL A 291 -13.50 21.85 -13.95
CA VAL A 291 -12.97 21.80 -12.59
C VAL A 291 -13.92 21.13 -11.61
N SER A 292 -13.39 20.24 -10.77
CA SER A 292 -14.08 19.67 -9.62
C SER A 292 -13.32 19.98 -8.34
N MET A 293 -14.06 20.27 -7.26
CA MET A 293 -13.48 20.44 -5.91
C MET A 293 -12.73 19.19 -5.42
N THR A 294 -13.00 18.02 -6.01
CA THR A 294 -12.34 16.76 -5.69
C THR A 294 -11.08 16.49 -6.50
N ASP A 295 -10.78 17.32 -7.50
CA ASP A 295 -9.58 17.13 -8.34
C ASP A 295 -8.32 17.27 -7.49
N SER A 296 -7.39 16.34 -7.68
CA SER A 296 -6.09 16.40 -7.02
C SER A 296 -5.11 17.22 -7.87
N VAL A 297 -4.34 18.09 -7.23
CA VAL A 297 -3.29 18.89 -7.85
C VAL A 297 -1.94 18.41 -7.33
N LEU A 298 -1.16 17.81 -8.22
CA LEU A 298 0.15 17.25 -7.92
C LEU A 298 1.21 18.23 -8.39
N PHE A 299 1.87 18.92 -7.46
CA PHE A 299 2.99 19.79 -7.77
C PHE A 299 4.31 19.02 -7.81
N PHE A 300 5.22 19.44 -8.69
CA PHE A 300 6.52 18.83 -8.86
C PHE A 300 7.62 19.89 -8.91
N ASN A 301 8.75 19.62 -8.24
CA ASN A 301 9.90 20.52 -8.21
C ASN A 301 11.03 20.15 -9.20
N LYS A 302 10.90 19.00 -9.89
CA LYS A 302 11.98 18.38 -10.66
C LYS A 302 11.44 17.65 -11.90
N LYS A 303 12.20 17.73 -12.99
CA LYS A 303 12.01 16.94 -14.21
C LYS A 303 13.18 15.98 -14.44
N LYS A 304 12.95 14.96 -15.26
CA LYS A 304 14.03 14.14 -15.85
C LYS A 304 14.81 14.97 -16.87
N GLU A 305 16.03 14.55 -17.19
CA GLU A 305 16.88 15.23 -18.18
C GLU A 305 16.22 15.37 -19.55
N ASN A 306 15.37 14.41 -19.93
CA ASN A 306 14.60 14.44 -21.16
C ASN A 306 13.29 15.28 -21.06
N GLY A 307 13.11 16.05 -20.00
CA GLY A 307 11.93 16.89 -19.76
C GLY A 307 10.68 16.15 -19.25
N ALA A 308 10.72 14.82 -19.12
CA ALA A 308 9.61 14.03 -18.61
C ALA A 308 9.42 14.21 -17.10
N ILE A 309 8.24 13.79 -16.59
CA ILE A 309 7.95 13.80 -15.15
C ILE A 309 8.94 12.93 -14.40
N ASP A 310 9.53 13.48 -13.34
CA ASP A 310 10.25 12.72 -12.32
C ASP A 310 9.35 12.55 -11.09
N PRO A 311 8.80 11.34 -10.83
CA PRO A 311 7.99 11.09 -9.64
C PRO A 311 8.69 11.39 -8.32
N LYS A 312 10.03 11.40 -8.27
CA LYS A 312 10.81 11.79 -7.08
C LYS A 312 10.72 13.28 -6.78
N GLY A 313 10.32 14.08 -7.77
CA GLY A 313 10.13 15.52 -7.63
C GLY A 313 8.77 15.92 -7.06
N ILE A 314 7.90 14.97 -6.71
CA ILE A 314 6.58 15.33 -6.19
C ILE A 314 6.68 16.08 -4.86
N ILE A 315 5.93 17.17 -4.76
CA ILE A 315 5.82 17.97 -3.55
C ILE A 315 4.62 17.47 -2.74
N LEU A 316 4.87 17.12 -1.47
CA LEU A 316 3.86 16.59 -0.56
C LEU A 316 3.40 17.61 0.48
N PRO A 317 2.14 17.49 0.98
CA PRO A 317 1.10 16.56 0.52
C PRO A 317 0.51 17.00 -0.83
N VAL A 318 -0.07 16.04 -1.56
CA VAL A 318 -0.89 16.33 -2.73
C VAL A 318 -2.07 17.21 -2.30
N ARG A 319 -2.36 18.23 -3.11
CA ARG A 319 -3.45 19.18 -2.83
C ARG A 319 -4.71 18.76 -3.53
N LYS A 320 -5.86 19.25 -3.07
CA LYS A 320 -7.12 19.23 -3.79
C LYS A 320 -7.56 20.65 -4.12
N ILE A 321 -8.40 20.82 -5.13
CA ILE A 321 -9.04 22.13 -5.39
C ILE A 321 -9.83 22.61 -4.16
N SER A 322 -10.33 21.71 -3.31
CA SER A 322 -10.92 22.07 -2.01
C SER A 322 -9.96 22.68 -0.98
N ASP A 323 -8.64 22.60 -1.18
CA ASP A 323 -7.63 23.05 -0.22
C ASP A 323 -7.18 24.50 -0.45
N ILE A 324 -7.80 25.21 -1.39
CA ILE A 324 -7.44 26.59 -1.74
C ILE A 324 -7.63 27.54 -0.55
N VAL A 325 -6.67 28.45 -0.38
CA VAL A 325 -6.71 29.44 0.71
C VAL A 325 -7.47 30.71 0.34
N ASP A 326 -7.56 30.99 -0.97
CA ASP A 326 -8.34 32.07 -1.53
C ASP A 326 -8.96 31.60 -2.86
N LYS A 327 -10.18 32.04 -3.12
CA LYS A 327 -10.90 31.81 -4.36
C LYS A 327 -11.24 33.17 -4.95
N ASN A 328 -10.32 33.68 -5.78
CA ASN A 328 -10.66 34.76 -6.69
C ASN A 328 -11.30 34.14 -7.95
N ASP A 329 -12.17 34.88 -8.63
CA ASP A 329 -13.03 34.35 -9.70
C ASP A 329 -12.26 33.70 -10.88
N SER A 330 -10.94 33.91 -11.00
CA SER A 330 -10.09 33.38 -12.06
C SER A 330 -9.11 32.28 -11.62
N ASP A 331 -8.68 32.20 -10.35
CA ASP A 331 -7.46 31.47 -9.96
C ASP A 331 -7.60 30.70 -8.64
N TYR A 332 -6.81 29.64 -8.51
CA TYR A 332 -6.72 28.78 -7.33
C TYR A 332 -5.37 28.95 -6.63
N THR A 333 -5.39 29.48 -5.40
CA THR A 333 -4.15 29.74 -4.63
C THR A 333 -3.87 28.64 -3.62
N PHE A 334 -2.65 28.11 -3.66
CA PHE A 334 -2.13 27.10 -2.75
C PHE A 334 -0.95 27.63 -1.94
N LEU A 335 -1.03 27.50 -0.63
CA LEU A 335 0.08 27.83 0.26
C LEU A 335 1.11 26.69 0.27
N MET A 336 2.33 26.96 -0.20
CA MET A 336 3.41 25.99 -0.33
C MET A 336 4.62 26.38 0.52
N ARG A 337 5.38 25.41 1.03
CA ARG A 337 6.58 25.71 1.82
C ARG A 337 7.74 26.02 0.89
N ARG A 338 8.61 26.98 1.24
CA ARG A 338 9.78 27.32 0.40
C ARG A 338 10.85 26.21 0.36
N ASP A 339 10.95 25.41 1.41
CA ASP A 339 11.90 24.29 1.53
C ASP A 339 11.57 23.09 0.63
N VAL A 340 10.52 23.19 -0.19
CA VAL A 340 10.27 22.25 -1.29
C VAL A 340 11.29 22.41 -2.42
N PHE A 341 11.99 23.55 -2.49
CA PHE A 341 13.07 23.77 -3.43
C PHE A 341 14.44 23.64 -2.76
N PRO A 342 15.43 23.05 -3.45
CA PRO A 342 16.80 23.06 -2.97
C PRO A 342 17.37 24.49 -2.95
N THR A 343 18.03 24.86 -1.86
CA THR A 343 18.70 26.17 -1.72
C THR A 343 19.82 26.34 -2.73
N GLU A 344 19.89 27.53 -3.33
CA GLU A 344 20.90 27.97 -4.30
C GLU A 344 21.04 27.09 -5.55
N LYS A 345 20.00 26.31 -5.86
CA LYS A 345 19.97 25.45 -7.05
C LYS A 345 18.77 25.79 -7.92
N ASP A 346 19.00 25.72 -9.22
CA ASP A 346 17.91 25.82 -10.19
C ASP A 346 16.97 24.64 -10.04
N SER A 347 15.69 24.96 -9.97
CA SER A 347 14.57 24.03 -9.85
C SER A 347 13.47 24.46 -10.82
N VAL A 348 12.43 23.65 -10.92
CA VAL A 348 11.21 24.01 -11.64
C VAL A 348 10.02 23.88 -10.71
N LEU A 349 8.92 24.54 -11.01
CA LEU A 349 7.61 24.23 -10.44
C LEU A 349 6.63 24.00 -11.59
N TYR A 350 5.98 22.86 -11.57
CA TYR A 350 4.87 22.54 -12.49
C TYR A 350 3.87 21.65 -11.76
N TYR A 351 2.69 21.46 -12.35
CA TYR A 351 1.64 20.66 -11.76
C TYR A 351 0.95 19.76 -12.76
N VAL A 352 0.35 18.69 -12.21
CA VAL A 352 -0.58 17.81 -12.91
C VAL A 352 -1.89 17.83 -12.16
N ILE A 353 -2.97 18.16 -12.86
CA ILE A 353 -4.32 17.96 -12.34
C ILE A 353 -4.69 16.50 -12.61
N ALA A 354 -5.04 15.79 -11.56
CA ALA A 354 -5.52 14.41 -11.59
C ALA A 354 -6.98 14.36 -11.13
N PRO A 355 -7.94 14.55 -12.06
CA PRO A 355 -9.34 14.32 -11.79
C PRO A 355 -9.62 12.85 -11.52
N TYR A 356 -10.67 12.59 -10.75
CA TYR A 356 -11.13 11.22 -10.51
C TYR A 356 -11.59 10.52 -11.80
N SER A 357 -12.06 11.29 -12.80
CA SER A 357 -12.42 10.78 -14.13
C SER A 357 -11.23 10.23 -14.93
N GLY A 358 -10.00 10.54 -14.50
CA GLY A 358 -8.76 10.03 -15.05
C GLY A 358 -8.12 10.91 -16.12
N LYS A 359 -8.82 11.87 -16.75
CA LYS A 359 -8.20 12.72 -17.79
C LYS A 359 -7.26 13.76 -17.15
N ASN A 360 -5.96 13.47 -17.10
CA ASN A 360 -4.99 14.41 -16.55
C ASN A 360 -4.80 15.65 -17.43
N LEU A 361 -4.53 16.77 -16.78
CA LEU A 361 -4.08 18.01 -17.42
C LEU A 361 -2.70 18.34 -16.87
N HIS A 362 -1.78 18.74 -17.75
CA HIS A 362 -0.39 19.03 -17.41
C HIS A 362 -0.15 20.51 -17.57
N SER A 363 0.61 21.13 -16.67
CA SER A 363 1.05 22.52 -16.84
C SER A 363 2.40 22.60 -17.53
N ASP A 364 2.69 23.76 -18.09
CA ASP A 364 4.07 24.15 -18.37
C ASP A 364 4.84 24.39 -17.05
N SER A 365 6.16 24.59 -17.14
CA SER A 365 7.05 24.74 -15.99
C SER A 365 7.46 26.18 -15.76
N ARG A 366 7.49 26.56 -14.49
CA ARG A 366 8.10 27.80 -14.01
C ARG A 366 9.50 27.52 -13.48
N SER A 367 10.51 28.23 -13.96
CA SER A 367 11.86 28.18 -13.36
C SER A 367 11.83 28.84 -11.98
N VAL A 368 12.49 28.20 -11.00
CA VAL A 368 12.59 28.72 -9.64
C VAL A 368 13.99 28.44 -9.10
N LYS A 369 14.67 29.46 -8.63
CA LYS A 369 15.89 29.36 -7.82
C LYS A 369 15.62 29.94 -6.44
N TYR A 370 15.59 29.06 -5.43
CA TYR A 370 15.39 29.48 -4.04
C TYR A 370 16.73 29.91 -3.44
N ILE A 371 16.87 31.21 -3.15
CA ILE A 371 18.15 31.82 -2.74
C ILE A 371 18.45 31.59 -1.24
N GLY A 372 17.43 31.38 -0.40
CA GLY A 372 17.62 31.13 1.02
C GLY A 372 18.03 32.37 1.85
N GLU A 373 17.98 32.21 3.19
CA GLU A 373 18.33 33.14 4.31
C GLU A 373 17.38 34.35 4.56
N GLU A 374 16.98 34.79 5.79
CA GLU A 374 17.18 34.47 7.23
C GLU A 374 15.80 34.51 7.98
N LEU A 375 15.38 33.55 8.83
CA LEU A 375 15.48 33.55 10.31
C LEU A 375 14.92 32.22 10.92
N THR A 376 15.32 31.07 10.37
CA THR A 376 15.14 29.77 11.09
C THR A 376 16.38 28.89 11.10
N THR A 377 17.47 29.33 10.49
CA THR A 377 18.77 28.71 10.72
C THR A 377 19.12 28.92 12.20
N PRO A 378 19.46 27.88 12.95
CA PRO A 378 19.91 28.04 14.32
C PRO A 378 21.11 28.99 14.34
N ASP A 379 21.01 30.11 15.07
CA ASP A 379 22.09 31.07 15.31
C ASP A 379 23.44 30.36 15.57
N PHE A 380 24.38 30.40 14.61
CA PHE A 380 25.61 29.61 14.64
C PHE A 380 26.52 29.93 15.84
N ASP A 381 26.35 31.08 16.48
CA ASP A 381 27.14 31.48 17.66
C ASP A 381 26.64 30.81 18.95
N VAL A 382 25.43 30.25 18.92
CA VAL A 382 24.96 29.35 19.97
C VAL A 382 25.50 27.95 19.68
N LYS A 383 26.54 27.54 20.42
CA LYS A 383 27.01 26.15 20.45
C LYS A 383 25.84 25.23 20.83
N ARG A 384 25.39 24.45 19.86
CA ARG A 384 24.32 23.45 20.03
C ARG A 384 24.94 22.07 19.88
N THR A 385 24.87 21.29 20.95
CA THR A 385 25.20 19.87 20.95
C THR A 385 23.91 19.09 20.81
N TYR A 386 23.59 18.67 19.58
CA TYR A 386 22.46 17.77 19.35
C TYR A 386 22.89 16.63 18.43
N ASP A 387 22.89 15.41 18.94
CA ASP A 387 22.25 14.33 18.20
C ASP A 387 20.73 14.58 18.15
N MET A 388 20.15 14.38 16.98
CA MET A 388 18.71 14.54 16.76
C MET A 388 17.90 13.59 17.65
N PRO A 389 16.73 14.02 18.16
CA PRO A 389 15.86 13.13 18.90
C PRO A 389 15.41 11.97 18.00
N VAL A 390 15.52 10.74 18.52
CA VAL A 390 14.98 9.55 17.86
C VAL A 390 13.49 9.48 18.18
N ILE A 391 12.67 9.39 17.15
CA ILE A 391 11.21 9.40 17.27
C ILE A 391 10.73 7.94 17.19
N PHE A 392 10.00 7.52 18.22
CA PHE A 392 9.50 6.15 18.36
C PHE A 392 7.97 6.14 18.24
N SER A 393 7.45 5.02 17.72
CA SER A 393 6.03 4.76 17.41
C SER A 393 5.20 4.41 18.67
N SER A 394 3.84 4.37 18.65
CA SER A 394 3.00 3.51 19.53
C SER A 394 1.51 3.30 19.15
N PHE A 395 1.08 2.06 18.89
CA PHE A 395 -0.29 1.53 19.06
C PHE A 395 -0.24 0.07 19.57
N ALA A 396 -0.76 -0.15 20.78
CA ALA A 396 -1.11 -1.46 21.36
C ALA A 396 -2.11 -1.21 22.51
N ASP A 397 -3.09 -2.09 22.72
CA ASP A 397 -3.89 -2.12 23.96
C ASP A 397 -3.02 -2.65 25.11
N ILE A 398 -2.71 -1.76 26.06
CA ILE A 398 -1.79 -2.04 27.18
C ILE A 398 -2.24 -3.19 28.09
N LYS A 399 -3.49 -3.65 27.95
CA LYS A 399 -4.05 -4.77 28.72
C LYS A 399 -4.09 -6.09 27.94
N SER A 400 -3.99 -6.07 26.60
CA SER A 400 -4.27 -7.24 25.77
C SER A 400 -3.24 -7.55 24.68
N ASP A 401 -2.39 -6.60 24.29
CA ASP A 401 -1.38 -6.81 23.23
C ASP A 401 0.03 -7.05 23.82
N PRO A 402 0.80 -8.04 23.34
CA PRO A 402 2.15 -8.29 23.81
C PRO A 402 3.18 -7.38 23.16
N LYS A 403 4.30 -7.25 23.89
CA LYS A 403 5.47 -6.47 23.48
C LYS A 403 6.23 -7.20 22.36
N LEU A 404 6.49 -6.51 21.25
CA LEU A 404 7.29 -7.04 20.13
C LEU A 404 8.76 -6.62 20.28
N GLU A 405 9.70 -7.55 20.12
CA GLU A 405 11.15 -7.40 20.41
C GLU A 405 11.97 -6.57 19.39
N TYR A 406 11.38 -6.04 18.30
CA TYR A 406 12.14 -5.46 17.16
C TYR A 406 11.91 -3.97 16.91
N SER A 407 11.32 -3.28 17.88
CA SER A 407 10.74 -1.96 17.68
C SER A 407 11.74 -0.79 17.72
N ASP A 408 12.98 -1.04 18.15
CA ASP A 408 14.07 -0.05 18.23
C ASP A 408 14.90 0.08 16.93
N ASN A 409 14.57 -0.68 15.88
CA ASN A 409 15.40 -0.77 14.67
C ASN A 409 15.07 0.24 13.55
N GLU A 410 13.99 1.02 13.63
CA GLU A 410 13.66 2.05 12.63
C GLU A 410 14.03 3.46 13.12
N LYS A 411 15.25 3.90 12.77
CA LYS A 411 15.64 5.32 12.89
C LYS A 411 15.11 6.13 11.69
N LYS A 412 14.30 7.15 11.93
CA LYS A 412 13.87 8.11 10.88
C LYS A 412 14.86 9.26 10.75
N ARG A 413 15.08 9.73 9.53
CA ARG A 413 16.06 10.79 9.21
C ARG A 413 15.40 12.18 9.19
N TYR A 414 16.23 13.23 9.14
CA TYR A 414 15.80 14.63 9.00
C TYR A 414 14.81 14.83 7.84
N ASN A 415 13.77 15.65 8.06
CA ASN A 415 12.72 16.03 7.09
C ASN A 415 11.80 14.90 6.59
N GLU A 416 11.74 13.76 7.27
CA GLU A 416 10.75 12.72 6.96
C GLU A 416 9.39 13.03 7.60
N ILE A 417 8.32 12.87 6.81
CA ILE A 417 6.93 13.01 7.29
C ILE A 417 6.60 11.79 8.15
N ILE A 418 6.28 12.01 9.42
CA ILE A 418 5.80 10.98 10.33
C ILE A 418 4.30 10.84 10.15
N THR A 419 3.88 9.68 9.68
CA THR A 419 2.48 9.35 9.38
C THR A 419 1.85 8.55 10.53
N GLN A 420 0.52 8.39 10.50
CA GLN A 420 -0.21 7.50 11.42
C GLN A 420 0.32 6.05 11.41
N ARG A 421 0.96 5.64 10.31
CA ARG A 421 1.61 4.34 10.11
C ARG A 421 3.02 4.26 10.70
N ASP A 422 3.72 5.39 10.83
CA ASP A 422 5.01 5.45 11.53
C ASP A 422 4.82 5.43 13.05
N ILE A 423 3.58 5.65 13.52
CA ILE A 423 3.19 5.58 14.93
C ILE A 423 2.38 4.33 15.28
N SER A 424 2.03 3.45 14.34
CA SER A 424 1.13 2.29 14.58
C SER A 424 1.73 1.05 15.26
N ASN A 425 3.01 1.05 15.64
CA ASN A 425 3.79 -0.16 15.93
C ASN A 425 4.55 -0.18 17.29
N TYR A 426 3.94 0.24 18.41
CA TYR A 426 4.62 0.17 19.75
C TYR A 426 3.65 0.23 20.94
N PRO A 427 4.00 -0.22 22.16
CA PRO A 427 3.10 -0.27 23.31
C PRO A 427 3.40 0.83 24.34
N VAL A 428 2.63 1.93 24.36
CA VAL A 428 2.53 2.89 25.49
C VAL A 428 1.11 3.50 25.53
N SER A 429 0.59 3.79 26.73
CA SER A 429 -0.79 4.23 27.01
C SER A 429 -1.07 5.69 26.61
N GLY A 430 -2.22 5.92 25.98
CA GLY A 430 -2.80 7.25 25.72
C GLY A 430 -2.54 7.81 24.32
N CYS A 431 -3.40 8.73 23.85
CA CYS A 431 -3.23 9.43 22.56
C CYS A 431 -2.05 10.41 22.64
N GLN A 432 -0.81 9.92 22.56
CA GLN A 432 0.37 10.75 22.74
C GLN A 432 1.46 10.39 21.74
N LEU A 433 2.07 11.42 21.15
CA LEU A 433 3.34 11.35 20.42
C LEU A 433 4.42 11.70 21.44
N TYR A 434 5.40 10.82 21.66
CA TYR A 434 6.49 11.11 22.61
C TYR A 434 7.83 11.21 21.89
N VAL A 435 8.67 12.12 22.38
CA VAL A 435 10.02 12.38 21.86
C VAL A 435 11.01 11.91 22.92
N LYS A 436 11.92 11.00 22.57
CA LYS A 436 13.00 10.57 23.48
C LYS A 436 14.23 11.43 23.23
N ILE A 437 14.58 12.25 24.22
CA ILE A 437 15.81 13.03 24.22
C ILE A 437 16.85 12.23 25.03
N MET A 438 17.93 11.81 24.38
CA MET A 438 19.05 11.15 25.04
C MET A 438 19.91 12.24 25.67
N CYS A 439 20.23 12.09 26.96
CA CYS A 439 21.10 12.99 27.69
C CYS A 439 22.32 12.22 28.21
N THR A 440 23.45 12.91 28.35
CA THR A 440 24.68 12.38 28.94
C THR A 440 24.92 12.99 30.33
N ASN A 441 25.70 12.30 31.16
CA ASN A 441 26.26 12.85 32.40
C ASN A 441 27.73 13.26 32.22
N ASP A 442 28.32 12.96 31.07
CA ASP A 442 29.69 13.29 30.73
C ASP A 442 29.75 14.71 30.20
N GLU A 443 30.39 15.63 30.94
CA GLU A 443 30.52 17.04 30.56
C GLU A 443 31.39 17.26 29.32
N ASP A 444 32.19 16.25 28.94
CA ASP A 444 33.04 16.28 27.75
C ASP A 444 32.35 15.67 26.51
N ASP A 445 31.23 14.95 26.69
CA ASP A 445 30.46 14.36 25.60
C ASP A 445 29.55 15.40 24.95
N GLN A 446 29.98 15.88 23.79
CA GLN A 446 29.24 16.86 22.98
C GLN A 446 28.15 16.22 22.10
N SER A 447 27.95 14.91 22.15
CA SER A 447 26.95 14.22 21.33
C SER A 447 25.53 14.35 21.92
N TYR A 448 25.42 14.51 23.24
CA TYR A 448 24.14 14.59 23.96
C TYR A 448 24.07 15.80 24.91
N PRO A 449 22.88 16.38 25.16
CA PRO A 449 22.70 17.37 26.22
C PRO A 449 22.99 16.78 27.61
N LEU A 450 23.48 17.61 28.53
CA LEU A 450 23.73 17.21 29.92
C LEU A 450 22.42 17.01 30.71
N TRP A 451 22.37 15.98 31.54
CA TRP A 451 21.26 15.77 32.48
C TRP A 451 21.05 16.98 33.40
N GLY A 452 19.79 17.38 33.55
CA GLY A 452 19.39 18.52 34.38
C GLY A 452 19.54 19.90 33.73
N LYS A 453 20.02 20.00 32.48
CA LYS A 453 20.00 21.24 31.70
C LYS A 453 18.63 21.47 31.05
N GLU A 454 18.31 22.74 30.81
CA GLU A 454 17.10 23.13 30.10
C GLU A 454 17.25 22.83 28.59
N ILE A 455 16.25 22.16 28.02
CA ILE A 455 16.25 21.72 26.61
C ILE A 455 15.03 22.31 25.91
N TYR A 456 15.24 22.96 24.76
CA TYR A 456 14.15 23.53 23.96
C TYR A 456 13.80 22.61 22.79
N LEU A 457 12.58 22.07 22.80
CA LEU A 457 12.02 21.26 21.71
C LEU A 457 11.02 22.07 20.89
N ARG A 458 11.13 22.04 19.55
CA ARG A 458 10.14 22.63 18.64
C ARG A 458 9.58 21.57 17.70
N MET A 459 8.28 21.28 17.84
CA MET A 459 7.57 20.25 17.07
C MET A 459 6.49 20.88 16.18
N TYR A 460 6.36 20.39 14.95
CA TYR A 460 5.34 20.82 13.99
C TYR A 460 4.37 19.67 13.71
N VAL A 461 3.09 19.84 14.07
CA VAL A 461 2.04 18.83 13.85
C VAL A 461 1.08 19.35 12.78
N LYS A 462 0.82 18.54 11.74
CA LYS A 462 -0.15 18.87 10.68
C LYS A 462 -1.30 17.87 10.71
N LEU A 463 -2.50 18.36 11.00
CA LEU A 463 -3.73 17.58 10.87
C LEU A 463 -4.10 17.48 9.38
N ILE A 464 -4.13 16.26 8.86
CA ILE A 464 -4.71 15.97 7.55
C ILE A 464 -6.18 15.62 7.83
N ARG A 465 -7.11 16.48 7.42
CA ARG A 465 -8.56 16.24 7.51
C ARG A 465 -9.06 15.53 6.26
#